data_AF-A0A7W1E5X7-F1
#
_entry.id   AF-A0A7W1E5X7-F1
#
_cell.length_a   1.000
_cell.length_b   1.000
_cell.length_c   1.000
_cell.angle_alpha   90.00
_cell.angle_beta   90.00
_cell.angle_gamma   90.00
#
_symmetry.space_group_name_H-M   'P 1'
#
loop_
_entity.id
_entity.type
_entity.pdbx_description
1 polymer ?
#
loop_
_entity_poly.entity_id
_entity_poly.type
_entity_poly.pdbx_seq_one_letter_code
_entity_poly.pdbx_strand_id
1 'polypeptide(L)'
;MNKVFKILPVALAFGVAACGVRTTTTDVNPRMARAATCVNAVEVYAGRGDVPANYYELAWINAEGNSVWTTDNQMREVMRKRSAEVGANGLIANPVQQNKTGVNVLGEAAGANTATAKASGLAIWIPSESGRTTLACGK
;
A
#
# COMPACT_ATOMS: atom_id res chain seq x y z
N MET A 1 -17.02 -11.37 -46.51
CA MET A 1 -15.61 -11.37 -46.03
C MET A 1 -15.61 -10.61 -44.71
N ASN A 2 -15.68 -11.34 -43.61
CA ASN A 2 -16.11 -10.81 -42.31
C ASN A 2 -14.87 -10.45 -41.50
N LYS A 3 -14.68 -9.16 -41.20
CA LYS A 3 -13.60 -8.67 -40.35
C LYS A 3 -13.95 -8.93 -38.90
N VAL A 4 -13.20 -9.85 -38.27
CA VAL A 4 -13.29 -10.18 -36.85
C VAL A 4 -12.85 -8.97 -36.04
N PHE A 5 -13.82 -8.29 -35.40
CA PHE A 5 -13.56 -7.23 -34.42
C PHE A 5 -12.99 -7.88 -33.15
N LYS A 6 -11.68 -7.72 -32.93
CA LYS A 6 -11.02 -8.05 -31.66
C LYS A 6 -11.57 -7.12 -30.57
N ILE A 7 -12.34 -7.68 -29.65
CA ILE A 7 -12.84 -7.00 -28.45
C ILE A 7 -11.65 -6.85 -27.50
N LEU A 8 -11.16 -5.62 -27.36
CA LEU A 8 -10.16 -5.23 -26.37
C LEU A 8 -10.85 -5.16 -25.00
N PRO A 9 -10.34 -5.81 -23.93
CA PRO A 9 -10.98 -5.71 -22.63
C PRO A 9 -10.77 -4.29 -22.07
N VAL A 10 -11.90 -3.63 -21.79
CA VAL A 10 -11.97 -2.32 -21.13
C VAL A 10 -11.36 -2.47 -19.73
N ALA A 11 -10.21 -1.85 -19.52
CA ALA A 11 -9.61 -1.71 -18.20
C ALA A 11 -10.50 -0.78 -17.35
N LEU A 12 -11.28 -1.34 -16.43
CA LEU A 12 -11.98 -0.56 -15.41
C LEU A 12 -10.95 0.06 -14.44
N ALA A 13 -10.64 1.34 -14.66
CA ALA A 13 -9.93 2.16 -13.67
C ALA A 13 -10.90 2.53 -12.54
N PHE A 14 -10.92 1.74 -11.46
CA PHE A 14 -11.57 2.13 -10.19
C PHE A 14 -10.73 3.21 -9.48
N GLY A 15 -10.86 4.44 -9.97
CA GLY A 15 -10.43 5.65 -9.28
C GLY A 15 -11.41 6.01 -8.17
N VAL A 16 -11.41 5.26 -7.06
CA VAL A 16 -12.09 5.72 -5.84
C VAL A 16 -11.29 6.90 -5.31
N ALA A 17 -11.82 8.10 -5.52
CA ALA A 17 -11.36 9.31 -4.84
C ALA A 17 -11.64 9.13 -3.34
N ALA A 18 -10.60 8.84 -2.57
CA ALA A 18 -10.67 8.90 -1.12
C ALA A 18 -10.79 10.38 -0.73
N CYS A 19 -12.03 10.89 -0.66
CA CYS A 19 -12.31 12.21 -0.12
C CYS A 19 -11.76 12.29 1.31
N GLY A 20 -10.64 13.00 1.50
CA GLY A 20 -10.12 13.37 2.82
C GLY A 20 -8.86 12.66 3.30
N VAL A 21 -8.33 11.65 2.59
CA VAL A 21 -7.06 10.99 2.96
C VAL A 21 -5.95 11.44 2.02
N ARG A 22 -4.99 12.20 2.55
CA ARG A 22 -3.75 12.55 1.84
C ARG A 22 -2.75 11.42 1.99
N THR A 23 -2.10 11.03 0.90
CA THR A 23 -1.03 10.04 0.96
C THR A 23 0.24 10.57 0.34
N THR A 24 1.35 10.36 1.03
CA THR A 24 2.69 10.65 0.52
C THR A 24 3.45 9.33 0.39
N THR A 25 3.95 9.06 -0.80
CA THR A 25 4.80 7.90 -1.09
C THR A 25 6.22 8.39 -1.30
N THR A 26 7.19 7.74 -0.64
CA THR A 26 8.61 8.04 -0.74
C THR A 26 9.35 6.78 -1.17
N ASP A 27 9.94 6.78 -2.35
CA ASP A 27 10.69 5.63 -2.84
C ASP A 27 11.92 5.36 -1.96
N VAL A 28 12.04 4.12 -1.50
CA VAL A 28 13.19 3.64 -0.73
C VAL A 28 14.26 3.11 -1.69
N ASN A 29 13.83 2.48 -2.79
CA ASN A 29 14.74 1.95 -3.80
C ASN A 29 14.23 2.24 -5.22
N PRO A 30 14.50 3.43 -5.77
CA PRO A 30 14.01 3.83 -7.10
C PRO A 30 14.61 2.99 -8.24
N ARG A 31 15.71 2.27 -8.01
CA ARG A 31 16.30 1.35 -8.99
C ARG A 31 15.52 0.03 -9.09
N MET A 32 14.68 -0.27 -8.12
CA MET A 32 13.78 -1.43 -8.08
C MET A 32 12.35 -1.02 -8.45
N ALA A 33 12.21 -0.25 -9.53
CA ALA A 33 10.90 0.08 -10.08
C ALA A 33 10.22 -1.21 -10.59
N ARG A 34 9.01 -1.47 -10.13
CA ARG A 34 8.21 -2.64 -10.53
C ARG A 34 6.91 -2.18 -11.17
N ALA A 35 6.37 -3.01 -12.06
CA ALA A 35 5.02 -2.81 -12.55
C ALA A 35 4.04 -2.89 -11.37
N ALA A 36 3.01 -2.03 -11.39
CA ALA A 36 1.95 -2.06 -10.39
C ALA A 36 1.32 -3.46 -10.27
N THR A 37 1.09 -3.89 -9.04
CA THR A 37 0.33 -5.10 -8.71
C THR A 37 -1.14 -4.74 -8.53
N CYS A 38 -1.92 -5.65 -7.96
CA CYS A 38 -3.30 -5.41 -7.57
C CYS A 38 -3.41 -5.33 -6.04
N VAL A 39 -4.41 -4.60 -5.55
CA VAL A 39 -4.67 -4.44 -4.11
C VAL A 39 -4.85 -5.79 -3.41
N ASN A 40 -5.43 -6.79 -4.10
CA ASN A 40 -5.65 -8.14 -3.58
C ASN A 40 -4.34 -8.93 -3.37
N ALA A 41 -3.27 -8.57 -4.06
CA ALA A 41 -1.98 -9.21 -3.88
C ALA A 41 -1.23 -8.66 -2.65
N VAL A 42 -1.59 -7.48 -2.16
CA VAL A 42 -0.89 -6.82 -1.04
C VAL A 42 -1.38 -7.39 0.29
N GLU A 43 -0.51 -8.17 0.92
CA GLU A 43 -0.72 -8.67 2.28
C GLU A 43 -0.24 -7.63 3.31
N VAL A 44 -0.92 -7.51 4.45
CA VAL A 44 -0.55 -6.54 5.50
C VAL A 44 0.09 -7.28 6.66
N TYR A 45 1.33 -6.94 6.96
CA TYR A 45 2.12 -7.49 8.07
C TYR A 45 2.15 -6.48 9.23
N ALA A 46 2.07 -6.95 10.48
CA ALA A 46 2.11 -6.05 11.63
C ALA A 46 3.52 -5.48 11.82
N GLY A 47 4.57 -6.30 11.66
CA GLY A 47 5.96 -5.87 11.70
C GLY A 47 6.86 -6.63 10.73
N ARG A 48 8.15 -6.24 10.69
CA ARG A 48 9.17 -6.88 9.83
C ARG A 48 9.38 -8.37 10.15
N GLY A 49 9.22 -8.76 11.42
CA GLY A 49 9.37 -10.14 11.86
C GLY A 49 8.23 -11.07 11.41
N ASP A 50 7.11 -10.52 10.97
CA ASP A 50 5.97 -11.32 10.48
C ASP A 50 6.08 -11.64 8.99
N VAL A 51 7.08 -11.07 8.30
CA VAL A 51 7.28 -11.34 6.88
C VAL A 51 7.97 -12.70 6.73
N PRO A 52 7.34 -13.69 6.08
CA PRO A 52 7.79 -15.08 6.13
C PRO A 52 9.06 -15.36 5.30
N ALA A 53 9.52 -14.38 4.52
CA ALA A 53 10.61 -14.54 3.57
C ALA A 53 11.40 -13.24 3.39
N ASN A 54 12.55 -13.35 2.73
CA ASN A 54 13.33 -12.19 2.32
C ASN A 54 12.50 -11.29 1.39
N TYR A 55 12.61 -9.99 1.62
CA TYR A 55 11.85 -8.98 0.91
C TYR A 55 12.73 -7.80 0.50
N TYR A 56 12.25 -7.03 -0.47
CA TYR A 56 12.84 -5.78 -0.89
C TYR A 56 11.93 -4.62 -0.51
N GLU A 57 12.53 -3.55 0.02
CA GLU A 57 11.81 -2.34 0.39
C GLU A 57 11.65 -1.46 -0.85
N LEU A 58 10.40 -1.15 -1.21
CA LEU A 58 10.09 -0.36 -2.40
C LEU A 58 9.84 1.10 -2.05
N ALA A 59 8.91 1.35 -1.13
CA ALA A 59 8.51 2.71 -0.79
C ALA A 59 7.97 2.81 0.65
N TRP A 60 8.20 3.96 1.26
CA TRP A 60 7.52 4.41 2.45
C TRP A 60 6.19 5.06 2.08
N ILE A 61 5.11 4.67 2.73
CA ILE A 61 3.78 5.21 2.50
C ILE A 61 3.31 5.85 3.79
N ASN A 62 2.97 7.12 3.71
CA ASN A 62 2.35 7.87 4.78
C ASN A 62 0.93 8.22 4.35
N ALA A 63 -0.05 7.96 5.22
CA ALA A 63 -1.43 8.36 5.04
C ALA A 63 -1.84 9.30 6.17
N GLU A 64 -2.48 10.41 5.81
CA GLU A 64 -3.02 11.41 6.73
C GLU A 64 -4.51 11.57 6.42
N GLY A 65 -5.36 11.28 7.39
CA GLY A 65 -6.81 11.42 7.29
C GLY A 65 -7.35 12.38 8.35
N ASN A 66 -8.60 12.79 8.21
CA ASN A 66 -9.26 13.52 9.28
C ASN A 66 -9.70 12.53 10.36
N SER A 67 -9.17 12.62 11.58
CA SER A 67 -9.47 11.71 12.71
C SER A 67 -10.96 11.62 13.06
N VAL A 68 -11.77 12.62 12.68
CA VAL A 68 -13.21 12.66 12.94
C VAL A 68 -14.01 11.85 11.90
N TRP A 69 -13.47 11.70 10.68
CA TRP A 69 -14.20 11.13 9.54
C TRP A 69 -13.53 9.91 8.90
N THR A 70 -12.24 9.73 9.13
CA THR A 70 -11.43 8.68 8.52
C THR A 70 -11.20 7.55 9.52
N THR A 71 -11.63 6.34 9.17
CA THR A 71 -11.38 5.14 9.98
C THR A 71 -10.02 4.52 9.67
N ASP A 72 -9.46 3.78 10.64
CA ASP A 72 -8.22 3.00 10.44
C ASP A 72 -8.33 2.03 9.25
N ASN A 73 -9.53 1.49 9.00
CA ASN A 73 -9.78 0.62 7.86
C ASN A 73 -9.62 1.35 6.52
N GLN A 74 -10.12 2.59 6.42
CA GLN A 74 -9.95 3.40 5.21
C GLN A 74 -8.48 3.78 4.99
N MET A 75 -7.76 4.17 6.05
CA MET A 75 -6.33 4.48 5.95
C MET A 75 -5.54 3.26 5.49
N ARG A 76 -5.80 2.09 6.08
CA ARG A 76 -5.15 0.83 5.70
C ARG A 76 -5.47 0.43 4.27
N GLU A 77 -6.71 0.59 3.82
CA GLU A 77 -7.10 0.31 2.44
C GLU A 77 -6.38 1.22 1.45
N VAL A 78 -6.33 2.51 1.73
CA VAL A 78 -5.62 3.48 0.90
C VAL A 78 -4.12 3.15 0.87
N MET A 79 -3.50 2.85 2.01
CA MET A 79 -2.08 2.44 2.04
C MET A 79 -1.84 1.18 1.23
N ARG A 80 -2.70 0.16 1.36
CA ARG A 80 -2.64 -1.08 0.58
C ARG A 80 -2.75 -0.81 -0.92
N LYS A 81 -3.61 0.13 -1.33
CA LYS A 81 -3.72 0.56 -2.73
C LYS A 81 -2.43 1.24 -3.21
N ARG A 82 -1.86 2.15 -2.42
CA ARG A 82 -0.57 2.79 -2.74
C ARG A 82 0.58 1.79 -2.81
N SER A 83 0.59 0.77 -1.95
CA SER A 83 1.55 -0.34 -2.03
C SER A 83 1.42 -1.09 -3.37
N ALA A 84 0.20 -1.35 -3.82
CA ALA A 84 -0.02 -2.00 -5.10
C ALA A 84 0.48 -1.15 -6.28
N GLU A 85 0.26 0.17 -6.22
CA GLU A 85 0.71 1.12 -7.25
C GLU A 85 2.23 1.13 -7.43
N VAL A 86 3.01 0.98 -6.35
CA VAL A 86 4.48 0.87 -6.41
C VAL A 86 4.97 -0.55 -6.76
N GLY A 87 4.06 -1.50 -7.02
CA GLY A 87 4.39 -2.87 -7.39
C GLY A 87 4.72 -3.79 -6.22
N ALA A 88 4.31 -3.43 -5.00
CA ALA A 88 4.48 -4.25 -3.81
C ALA A 88 3.48 -5.42 -3.76
N ASN A 89 3.85 -6.49 -3.06
CA ASN A 89 2.92 -7.57 -2.69
C ASN A 89 2.79 -7.72 -1.17
N GLY A 90 3.40 -6.81 -0.41
CA GLY A 90 3.23 -6.68 1.03
C GLY A 90 3.28 -5.22 1.49
N LEU A 91 2.68 -4.96 2.65
CA LEU A 91 2.71 -3.70 3.38
C LEU A 91 2.98 -4.00 4.85
N ILE A 92 4.06 -3.46 5.41
CA ILE A 92 4.35 -3.54 6.84
C ILE A 92 3.72 -2.32 7.52
N ALA A 93 2.70 -2.54 8.35
CA ALA A 93 1.89 -1.49 8.99
C ALA A 93 2.57 -0.83 10.20
N ASN A 94 3.44 -1.54 10.90
CA ASN A 94 4.32 -0.96 11.92
C ASN A 94 5.77 -1.32 11.62
N PRO A 95 6.42 -0.60 10.68
CA PRO A 95 7.78 -0.93 10.26
C PRO A 95 8.84 -0.61 11.33
N VAL A 96 8.44 -0.04 12.48
CA VAL A 96 9.34 0.46 13.52
C VAL A 96 9.87 -0.67 14.41
N GLN A 97 10.97 -1.29 13.98
CA GLN A 97 12.20 -1.14 14.75
C GLN A 97 13.01 0.00 14.10
N GLN A 98 12.97 1.18 14.74
CA GLN A 98 13.93 2.30 14.66
C GLN A 98 14.36 2.79 13.27
N ASN A 99 13.79 3.90 12.80
CA ASN A 99 14.63 5.01 12.30
C ASN A 99 14.02 6.36 12.69
N LYS A 100 14.92 7.29 13.02
CA LYS A 100 14.71 8.50 13.78
C LYS A 100 13.73 9.47 13.12
N THR A 101 13.04 10.23 13.97
CA THR A 101 12.28 11.47 13.67
C THR A 101 10.80 11.29 13.28
N GLY A 102 9.93 11.23 14.29
CA GLY A 102 8.62 11.91 14.25
C GLY A 102 7.43 11.22 13.58
N VAL A 103 7.49 9.92 13.28
CA VAL A 103 6.32 9.21 12.71
C VAL A 103 5.56 8.50 13.82
N ASN A 104 4.42 9.08 14.23
CA ASN A 104 3.53 8.49 15.21
C ASN A 104 3.03 7.13 14.71
N VAL A 105 3.20 6.12 15.56
CA VAL A 105 2.65 4.78 15.37
C VAL A 105 1.13 4.90 15.46
N LEU A 106 0.44 4.15 14.61
CA LEU A 106 -1.02 3.96 14.65
C LEU A 106 -1.48 3.75 16.10
N GLY A 107 -2.12 4.78 16.68
CA GLY A 107 -2.64 4.75 18.06
C GLY A 107 -2.39 6.02 18.88
N GLU A 108 -1.28 6.74 18.70
CA GLU A 108 -0.92 7.86 19.61
C GLU A 108 -1.47 9.24 19.18
N ALA A 109 -1.87 9.40 17.91
CA ALA A 109 -2.47 10.65 17.45
C ALA A 109 -3.93 10.84 17.91
N ALA A 110 -4.58 9.80 18.45
CA ALA A 110 -5.95 9.89 18.94
C ALA A 110 -6.09 10.64 20.29
N GLY A 111 -4.97 10.90 21.00
CA GLY A 111 -4.95 11.56 22.31
C GLY A 111 -4.49 13.03 22.32
N ALA A 112 -3.92 13.52 21.22
CA ALA A 112 -3.53 14.92 21.08
C ALA A 112 -4.59 15.64 20.24
N ASN A 113 -5.28 16.63 20.82
CA ASN A 113 -6.33 17.49 20.24
C ASN A 113 -6.03 18.03 18.81
N THR A 114 -5.98 17.15 17.83
CA THR A 114 -5.66 17.45 16.44
C THR A 114 -6.63 16.63 15.61
N ALA A 115 -7.36 17.29 14.71
CA ALA A 115 -8.36 16.65 13.87
C ALA A 115 -7.75 15.71 12.80
N THR A 116 -6.49 15.30 12.94
CA THR A 116 -5.71 14.62 11.89
C THR A 116 -5.17 13.29 12.41
N ALA A 117 -5.66 12.18 11.85
CA ALA A 117 -5.10 10.86 12.06
C ALA A 117 -3.96 10.62 11.07
N LYS A 118 -2.85 10.04 11.53
CA LYS A 118 -1.71 9.68 10.68
C LYS A 118 -1.41 8.19 10.82
N ALA A 119 -1.10 7.57 9.69
CA ALA A 119 -0.71 6.18 9.58
C ALA A 119 0.49 6.09 8.63
N SER A 120 1.35 5.11 8.85
CA SER A 120 2.44 4.89 7.94
C SER A 120 2.80 3.42 7.81
N GLY A 121 3.47 3.07 6.72
CA GLY A 121 3.88 1.71 6.46
C GLY A 121 4.92 1.59 5.35
N LEU A 122 5.55 0.42 5.31
CA LEU A 122 6.60 0.12 4.34
C LEU A 122 6.07 -0.86 3.30
N ALA A 123 5.99 -0.41 2.05
CA ALA A 123 5.68 -1.25 0.91
C ALA A 123 6.88 -2.14 0.56
N ILE A 124 6.63 -3.44 0.46
CA ILE A 124 7.66 -4.45 0.23
C ILE A 124 7.32 -5.39 -0.93
N TRP A 125 8.35 -5.91 -1.57
CA TRP A 125 8.25 -6.97 -2.55
C TRP A 125 8.90 -8.25 -2.04
N ILE A 126 8.12 -9.31 -1.97
CA ILE A 126 8.53 -10.64 -1.54
C ILE A 126 8.61 -11.54 -2.78
N PRO A 127 9.82 -11.88 -3.28
CA PRO A 127 9.98 -12.63 -4.54
C PRO A 127 9.36 -14.04 -4.51
N SER A 128 9.41 -14.72 -3.36
CA SER A 128 8.82 -16.05 -3.19
C SER A 128 7.30 -16.05 -3.39
N GLU A 129 6.65 -14.92 -3.11
CA GLU A 129 5.19 -14.72 -3.22
C GLU A 129 4.75 -14.22 -4.61
N SER A 130 5.65 -14.23 -5.60
CA SER A 130 5.34 -13.80 -6.96
C SER A 130 4.22 -14.64 -7.59
N GLY A 131 4.21 -15.96 -7.37
CA GLY A 131 3.13 -16.84 -7.83
C GLY A 131 1.78 -16.47 -7.22
N ARG A 132 1.74 -16.26 -5.89
CA ARG A 132 0.53 -15.78 -5.18
C ARG A 132 0.06 -14.44 -5.73
N THR A 133 0.98 -13.53 -5.99
CA THR A 133 0.70 -12.19 -6.54
C THR A 133 0.03 -12.28 -7.91
N THR A 134 0.57 -13.10 -8.81
CA THR A 134 0.01 -13.33 -10.15
C THR A 134 -1.41 -13.90 -10.08
N LEU A 135 -1.61 -14.93 -9.25
CA LEU A 135 -2.92 -15.54 -9.02
C LEU A 135 -3.93 -14.54 -8.44
N ALA A 136 -3.53 -13.78 -7.42
CA ALA A 136 -4.39 -12.78 -6.77
C ALA A 136 -4.80 -11.64 -7.71
N CYS A 137 -3.97 -11.35 -8.72
CA CYS A 137 -4.26 -10.35 -9.73
C CYS A 137 -4.97 -10.90 -10.97
N GLY A 138 -5.18 -12.21 -11.06
CA GLY A 138 -5.83 -12.85 -12.21
C GLY A 138 -5.06 -12.65 -13.53
N LYS A 139 -3.72 -12.54 -13.44
CA LYS A 139 -2.82 -12.37 -14.60
C LYS A 139 -2.17 -13.68 -15.01
#